data_AF-A0A7W6UPB0-F1
#
_entry.id   AF-A0A7W6UPB0-F1
#
_cell.length_a   1.000
_cell.length_b   1.000
_cell.length_c   1.000
_cell.angle_alpha   90.00
_cell.angle_beta   90.00
_cell.angle_gamma   90.00
#
_symmetry.space_group_name_H-M   'P 1'
#
loop_
_entity.id
_entity.type
_entity.pdbx_description
1 polymer ?
#
loop_
_entity_poly.entity_id
_entity_poly.type
_entity_poly.pdbx_seq_one_letter_code
_entity_poly.pdbx_strand_id
1 'polypeptide(L)'
;MKRDWIGILSAVLVSTCISTSGFAADELKLKTISDAAIKPIMDKYGIPGMAVAITADGQNHIFNYGVESKDTNRPVTPATMFELGSISKTFTVTLTSYADVTGRLSLSDKASKYLPSMKGRPFGDVVLMNLGTHTAGGFPLQVPDEVKTEKQLMEYLASWKPSYAAGTHRTYANPSIGALGYITAKSMGKDFAALMEDQLFPSLGLTSTYINVPKSRMADYAQGYKRSGEPARMTPATLSSEAYGVKSTAGDMIRFIDANMGLVELDEKLRQAITNTHTGYFDVGAMTQDLIWEQYSYPATLTTLMDNNSGAMLKTIPVKQLTPAMEPRDDVWINKTGSTNGFGAYVAFVPKERLGIVILANKNYPNEDRVSAAYQILTEIISAR
;
A
#
# COMPACT_ATOMS: atom_id res chain seq x y z
N MET A 1 -7.67 54.96 -62.18
CA MET A 1 -8.67 53.88 -62.32
C MET A 1 -8.22 52.74 -61.41
N LYS A 2 -9.08 52.32 -60.47
CA LYS A 2 -8.80 51.40 -59.37
C LYS A 2 -8.34 50.01 -59.84
N ARG A 3 -7.45 49.38 -59.07
CA ARG A 3 -7.65 48.00 -58.59
C ARG A 3 -6.60 47.63 -57.53
N ASP A 4 -7.12 47.34 -56.34
CA ASP A 4 -6.48 46.67 -55.22
C ASP A 4 -5.87 45.33 -55.65
N TRP A 5 -4.95 44.75 -54.86
CA TRP A 5 -4.91 43.31 -54.54
C TRP A 5 -4.20 43.09 -53.20
N ILE A 6 -4.95 42.47 -52.29
CA ILE A 6 -4.57 42.02 -50.95
C ILE A 6 -3.99 40.61 -51.10
N GLY A 7 -2.75 40.39 -50.66
CA GLY A 7 -2.16 39.06 -50.52
C GLY A 7 -2.60 38.42 -49.21
N ILE A 8 -3.48 37.42 -49.29
CA ILE A 8 -4.02 36.66 -48.16
C ILE A 8 -3.00 35.61 -47.71
N LEU A 9 -2.65 35.62 -46.41
CA LEU A 9 -2.03 34.49 -45.71
C LEU A 9 -2.93 33.26 -45.78
N SER A 10 -2.38 32.10 -46.11
CA SER A 10 -3.02 30.80 -45.84
C SER A 10 -2.02 29.91 -45.10
N ALA A 11 -2.06 29.97 -43.77
CA ALA A 11 -1.48 28.95 -42.92
C ALA A 11 -2.52 27.83 -42.76
N VAL A 12 -2.25 26.67 -43.36
CA VAL A 12 -3.06 25.47 -43.17
C VAL A 12 -2.68 24.85 -41.82
N LEU A 13 -3.53 25.03 -40.81
CA LEU A 13 -3.50 24.27 -39.57
C LEU A 13 -4.21 22.93 -39.82
N VAL A 14 -3.42 21.87 -40.08
CA VAL A 14 -3.93 20.50 -40.04
C VAL A 14 -4.02 20.10 -38.57
N SER A 15 -5.23 20.15 -38.00
CA SER A 15 -5.51 19.62 -36.67
C SER A 15 -5.62 18.09 -36.76
N THR A 16 -4.62 17.38 -36.28
CA THR A 16 -4.63 15.92 -36.09
C THR A 16 -5.51 15.54 -34.89
N CYS A 17 -6.78 15.21 -35.15
CA CYS A 17 -7.70 14.60 -34.19
C CYS A 17 -7.81 13.08 -34.41
N ILE A 18 -6.77 12.30 -34.11
CA ILE A 18 -6.78 10.84 -34.36
C ILE A 18 -6.58 9.98 -33.08
N SER A 19 -6.30 10.56 -31.92
CA SER A 19 -5.97 9.78 -30.70
C SER A 19 -7.10 9.57 -29.68
N THR A 20 -8.31 10.11 -29.87
CA THR A 20 -9.36 10.06 -28.82
C THR A 20 -10.26 8.81 -28.87
N SER A 21 -10.38 8.13 -30.01
CA SER A 21 -11.28 6.99 -30.19
C SER A 21 -10.77 5.69 -29.55
N GLY A 22 -9.45 5.46 -29.57
CA GLY A 22 -8.83 4.27 -28.93
C GLY A 22 -8.96 4.30 -27.41
N PHE A 23 -8.58 5.41 -26.79
CA PHE A 23 -8.63 5.57 -25.32
C PHE A 23 -10.06 5.45 -24.76
N ALA A 24 -11.06 5.99 -25.46
CA ALA A 24 -12.47 5.86 -25.04
C ALA A 24 -13.02 4.43 -25.15
N ALA A 25 -12.58 3.66 -26.15
CA ALA A 25 -12.94 2.25 -26.29
C ALA A 25 -12.29 1.39 -25.19
N ASP A 26 -11.03 1.70 -24.84
CA ASP A 26 -10.31 1.05 -23.76
C ASP A 26 -10.91 1.36 -22.38
N GLU A 27 -11.30 2.62 -22.13
CA GLU A 27 -11.97 3.04 -20.88
C GLU A 27 -13.30 2.30 -20.67
N LEU A 28 -14.15 2.20 -21.71
CA LEU A 28 -15.43 1.50 -21.61
C LEU A 28 -15.23 0.01 -21.34
N LYS A 29 -14.27 -0.63 -22.02
CA LYS A 29 -13.93 -2.04 -21.83
C LYS A 29 -13.43 -2.31 -20.41
N LEU A 30 -12.47 -1.52 -19.92
CA LEU A 30 -11.95 -1.61 -18.55
C LEU A 30 -13.06 -1.38 -17.51
N LYS A 31 -13.98 -0.45 -17.80
CA LYS A 31 -15.12 -0.23 -16.92
C LYS A 31 -16.07 -1.42 -16.89
N THR A 32 -16.33 -2.09 -18.03
CA THR A 32 -17.15 -3.31 -18.06
C THR A 32 -16.51 -4.44 -17.25
N ILE A 33 -15.19 -4.65 -17.40
CA ILE A 33 -14.43 -5.63 -16.61
C ILE A 33 -14.52 -5.31 -15.11
N SER A 34 -14.30 -4.04 -14.73
CA SER A 34 -14.39 -3.61 -13.34
C SER A 34 -15.81 -3.75 -12.78
N ASP A 35 -16.84 -3.33 -13.53
CA ASP A 35 -18.23 -3.45 -13.14
C ASP A 35 -18.63 -4.92 -12.87
N ALA A 36 -18.16 -5.85 -13.70
CA ALA A 36 -18.46 -7.28 -13.56
C ALA A 36 -17.86 -7.90 -12.29
N ALA A 37 -16.66 -7.48 -11.89
CA ALA A 37 -16.02 -7.96 -10.67
C ALA A 37 -16.53 -7.25 -9.40
N ILE A 38 -16.84 -5.95 -9.48
CA ILE A 38 -17.04 -5.09 -8.29
C ILE A 38 -18.50 -5.01 -7.84
N LYS A 39 -19.45 -4.84 -8.78
CA LYS A 39 -20.88 -4.66 -8.42
C LYS A 39 -21.42 -5.84 -7.60
N PRO A 40 -21.17 -7.12 -7.96
CA PRO A 40 -21.67 -8.25 -7.16
C PRO A 40 -21.14 -8.26 -5.73
N ILE A 41 -19.89 -7.83 -5.52
CA ILE A 41 -19.26 -7.76 -4.19
C ILE A 41 -19.85 -6.62 -3.37
N MET A 42 -20.07 -5.45 -4.00
CA MET A 42 -20.74 -4.33 -3.35
C MET A 42 -22.14 -4.70 -2.88
N ASP A 43 -22.92 -5.37 -3.73
CA ASP A 43 -24.27 -5.84 -3.42
C ASP A 43 -24.24 -6.89 -2.29
N LYS A 44 -23.39 -7.92 -2.42
CA LYS A 44 -23.25 -9.01 -1.44
C LYS A 44 -22.95 -8.51 -0.03
N TYR A 45 -22.11 -7.49 0.10
CA TYR A 45 -21.67 -6.98 1.41
C TYR A 45 -22.32 -5.66 1.82
N GLY A 46 -23.19 -5.08 0.99
CA GLY A 46 -23.73 -3.74 1.21
C GLY A 46 -22.63 -2.70 1.41
N ILE A 47 -21.65 -2.69 0.51
CA ILE A 47 -20.53 -1.73 0.51
C ILE A 47 -21.05 -0.38 0.03
N PRO A 48 -20.95 0.70 0.83
CA PRO A 48 -21.56 1.98 0.46
C PRO A 48 -20.87 2.66 -0.71
N GLY A 49 -19.53 2.66 -0.72
CA GLY A 49 -18.73 3.28 -1.76
C GLY A 49 -17.36 2.63 -1.92
N MET A 50 -16.87 2.66 -3.16
CA MET A 50 -15.60 2.08 -3.54
C MET A 50 -14.95 2.90 -4.66
N ALA A 51 -13.63 2.95 -4.67
CA ALA A 51 -12.84 3.43 -5.80
C ALA A 51 -11.90 2.31 -6.27
N VAL A 52 -11.86 2.08 -7.59
CA VAL A 52 -10.96 1.12 -8.23
C VAL A 52 -10.10 1.87 -9.22
N ALA A 53 -8.78 1.79 -9.06
CA ALA A 53 -7.83 2.35 -10.01
C ALA A 53 -7.01 1.22 -10.64
N ILE A 54 -6.78 1.31 -11.95
CA ILE A 54 -6.07 0.32 -12.75
C ILE A 54 -5.00 1.07 -13.54
N THR A 55 -3.78 0.53 -13.58
CA THR A 55 -2.72 0.98 -14.49
C THR A 55 -2.45 -0.13 -15.49
N ALA A 56 -2.44 0.20 -16.77
CA ALA A 56 -2.01 -0.69 -17.84
C ALA A 56 -1.01 0.07 -18.71
N ASP A 57 0.24 -0.41 -18.74
CA ASP A 57 1.33 0.20 -19.51
C ASP A 57 1.64 1.65 -19.12
N GLY A 58 1.29 2.05 -17.88
CA GLY A 58 1.43 3.42 -17.36
C GLY A 58 0.22 4.33 -17.65
N GLN A 59 -0.85 3.79 -18.23
CA GLN A 59 -2.12 4.50 -18.41
C GLN A 59 -3.06 4.17 -17.25
N ASN A 60 -3.47 5.21 -16.52
CA ASN A 60 -4.27 5.09 -15.31
C ASN A 60 -5.76 5.34 -15.58
N HIS A 61 -6.59 4.42 -15.11
CA HIS A 61 -8.06 4.46 -15.23
C HIS A 61 -8.67 4.34 -13.83
N ILE A 62 -9.65 5.18 -13.49
CA ILE A 62 -10.25 5.21 -12.14
C ILE A 62 -11.76 5.15 -12.23
N PHE A 63 -12.34 4.13 -11.59
CA PHE A 63 -13.78 3.90 -11.52
C PHE A 63 -14.27 4.10 -10.09
N ASN A 64 -15.24 5.00 -9.92
CA ASN A 64 -15.84 5.32 -8.64
C ASN A 64 -17.26 4.76 -8.54
N TYR A 65 -17.59 4.18 -7.39
CA TYR A 65 -18.84 3.49 -7.14
C TYR A 65 -19.49 3.97 -5.86
N GLY A 66 -20.81 4.16 -5.88
CA GLY A 66 -21.60 4.44 -4.69
C GLY A 66 -21.26 5.77 -4.01
N VAL A 67 -21.33 5.79 -2.68
CA VAL A 67 -21.26 7.00 -1.85
C VAL A 67 -20.13 6.95 -0.83
N GLU A 68 -19.46 8.08 -0.62
CA GLU A 68 -18.42 8.23 0.40
C GLU A 68 -19.01 8.28 1.82
N SER A 69 -20.29 8.64 1.95
CA SER A 69 -21.05 8.64 3.20
C SER A 69 -22.54 8.45 2.92
N LYS A 70 -23.18 7.51 3.64
CA LYS A 70 -24.63 7.27 3.58
C LYS A 70 -25.43 8.46 4.12
N ASP A 71 -24.89 9.19 5.09
CA ASP A 71 -25.61 10.27 5.77
C ASP A 71 -25.71 11.50 4.87
N THR A 72 -24.63 11.80 4.14
CA THR A 72 -24.59 12.94 3.20
C THR A 72 -25.01 12.58 1.79
N ASN A 73 -25.07 11.28 1.47
CA ASN A 73 -25.30 10.72 0.14
C ASN A 73 -24.34 11.27 -0.94
N ARG A 74 -23.16 11.78 -0.54
CA ARG A 74 -22.15 12.29 -1.48
C ARG A 74 -21.52 11.12 -2.25
N PRO A 75 -21.36 11.25 -3.58
CA PRO A 75 -20.76 10.18 -4.37
C PRO A 75 -19.29 10.01 -4.01
N VAL A 76 -18.75 8.81 -4.21
CA VAL A 76 -17.30 8.64 -4.29
C VAL A 76 -16.76 9.40 -5.50
N THR A 77 -15.67 10.14 -5.31
CA THR A 77 -15.02 10.95 -6.35
C THR A 77 -13.52 10.65 -6.39
N PRO A 78 -12.78 11.13 -7.42
CA PRO A 78 -11.32 11.02 -7.43
C PRO A 78 -10.63 11.67 -6.22
N ALA A 79 -11.29 12.62 -5.54
CA ALA A 79 -10.76 13.27 -4.34
C ALA A 79 -11.02 12.47 -3.06
N THR A 80 -11.95 11.51 -3.07
CA THR A 80 -12.36 10.77 -1.87
C THR A 80 -11.20 9.97 -1.29
N MET A 81 -10.87 10.24 -0.03
CA MET A 81 -9.82 9.57 0.73
C MET A 81 -10.41 8.42 1.55
N PHE A 82 -9.73 7.28 1.49
CA PHE A 82 -10.06 6.07 2.24
C PHE A 82 -8.93 5.75 3.23
N GLU A 83 -9.25 5.10 4.34
CA GLU A 83 -8.22 4.54 5.22
C GLU A 83 -7.59 3.31 4.54
N LEU A 84 -6.26 3.33 4.39
CA LEU A 84 -5.54 2.24 3.74
C LEU A 84 -5.32 1.03 4.65
N GLY A 85 -5.46 1.24 5.96
CA GLY A 85 -5.11 0.23 6.95
C GLY A 85 -3.68 -0.27 6.71
N SER A 86 -3.48 -1.59 6.74
CA SER A 86 -2.15 -2.21 6.65
C SER A 86 -1.37 -1.98 5.36
N ILE A 87 -1.97 -1.43 4.29
CA ILE A 87 -1.18 -0.94 3.14
C ILE A 87 -0.23 0.18 3.58
N SER A 88 -0.54 0.92 4.65
CA SER A 88 0.36 1.93 5.25
C SER A 88 1.79 1.41 5.51
N LYS A 89 1.92 0.12 5.82
CA LYS A 89 3.22 -0.52 6.11
C LYS A 89 4.17 -0.48 4.91
N THR A 90 3.65 -0.47 3.68
CA THR A 90 4.49 -0.42 2.45
C THR A 90 5.19 0.94 2.34
N PHE A 91 4.53 2.02 2.78
CA PHE A 91 5.18 3.32 2.89
C PHE A 91 6.22 3.34 4.01
N THR A 92 5.95 2.71 5.16
CA THR A 92 6.92 2.58 6.26
C THR A 92 8.21 1.90 5.82
N VAL A 93 8.13 0.79 5.09
CA VAL A 93 9.34 0.13 4.56
C VAL A 93 9.98 0.89 3.41
N THR A 94 9.22 1.67 2.63
CA THR A 94 9.80 2.56 1.61
C THR A 94 10.65 3.64 2.29
N LEU A 95 10.15 4.27 3.36
CA LEU A 95 10.93 5.22 4.16
C LEU A 95 12.15 4.56 4.82
N THR A 96 11.96 3.35 5.35
CA THR A 96 13.05 2.57 5.98
C THR A 96 14.16 2.25 4.98
N SER A 97 13.79 1.77 3.79
CA SER A 97 14.72 1.45 2.72
C SER A 97 15.41 2.72 2.19
N TYR A 98 14.70 3.85 2.14
CA TYR A 98 15.31 5.14 1.81
C TYR A 98 16.33 5.57 2.88
N ALA A 99 16.02 5.36 4.16
CA ALA A 99 16.96 5.60 5.26
C ALA A 99 18.19 4.68 5.16
N ASP A 100 18.02 3.42 4.71
CA ASP A 100 19.12 2.49 4.44
C ASP A 100 20.02 2.97 3.29
N VAL A 101 19.42 3.22 2.11
CA VAL A 101 20.11 3.72 0.91
C VAL A 101 20.84 5.04 1.16
N THR A 102 20.33 5.89 2.07
CA THR A 102 20.96 7.18 2.43
C THR A 102 21.92 7.08 3.61
N GLY A 103 22.19 5.87 4.14
CA GLY A 103 23.13 5.62 5.22
C GLY A 103 22.69 6.14 6.59
N ARG A 104 21.39 6.39 6.77
CA ARG A 104 20.79 6.79 8.07
C ARG A 104 20.58 5.59 8.98
N LEU A 105 20.25 4.44 8.40
CA LEU A 105 20.25 3.16 9.10
C LEU A 105 20.82 2.04 8.23
N SER A 106 20.93 0.81 8.77
CA SER A 106 21.05 -0.41 7.95
C SER A 106 20.04 -1.44 8.41
N LEU A 107 19.38 -2.12 7.46
CA LEU A 107 18.45 -3.20 7.77
C LEU A 107 19.11 -4.41 8.47
N SER A 108 20.43 -4.56 8.35
CA SER A 108 21.21 -5.59 9.05
C SER A 108 21.62 -5.21 10.47
N ASP A 109 21.38 -3.97 10.89
CA ASP A 109 21.67 -3.54 12.25
C ASP A 109 20.69 -4.12 13.27
N LYS A 110 21.14 -4.19 14.51
CA LYS A 110 20.32 -4.51 15.68
C LYS A 110 19.55 -3.27 16.16
N ALA A 111 18.34 -3.47 16.70
CA ALA A 111 17.52 -2.39 17.25
C ALA A 111 18.24 -1.57 18.34
N SER A 112 19.09 -2.20 19.17
CA SER A 112 19.87 -1.52 20.22
C SER A 112 20.88 -0.48 19.71
N LYS A 113 21.24 -0.51 18.42
CA LYS A 113 22.08 0.52 17.80
C LYS A 113 21.38 1.89 17.78
N TYR A 114 20.07 1.89 17.54
CA TYR A 114 19.24 3.09 17.47
C TYR A 114 18.49 3.38 18.78
N LEU A 115 18.33 2.35 19.61
CA LEU A 115 17.68 2.44 20.92
C LEU A 115 18.64 1.96 22.02
N PRO A 116 19.59 2.79 22.47
CA PRO A 116 20.62 2.38 23.44
C PRO A 116 20.06 1.81 24.75
N SER A 117 18.86 2.23 25.18
CA SER A 117 18.16 1.70 26.36
C SER A 117 17.74 0.22 26.23
N MET A 118 17.84 -0.34 25.02
CA MET A 118 17.56 -1.75 24.73
C MET A 118 18.79 -2.65 24.75
N LYS A 119 20.01 -2.11 24.96
CA LYS A 119 21.23 -2.93 25.07
C LYS A 119 21.08 -3.98 26.18
N GLY A 120 21.41 -5.24 25.87
CA GLY A 120 21.28 -6.37 26.79
C GLY A 120 19.85 -6.86 27.01
N ARG A 121 18.86 -6.32 26.28
CA ARG A 121 17.47 -6.79 26.31
C ARG A 121 17.14 -7.58 25.04
N PRO A 122 16.22 -8.55 25.08
CA PRO A 122 15.88 -9.37 23.91
C PRO A 122 15.49 -8.54 22.68
N PHE A 123 14.67 -7.50 22.85
CA PHE A 123 14.30 -6.61 21.73
C PHE A 123 15.52 -5.90 21.11
N GLY A 124 16.52 -5.54 21.93
CA GLY A 124 17.72 -4.87 21.46
C GLY A 124 18.60 -5.73 20.55
N ASP A 125 18.43 -7.05 20.57
CA ASP A 125 19.15 -8.00 19.70
C ASP A 125 18.42 -8.30 18.39
N VAL A 126 17.18 -7.86 18.23
CA VAL A 126 16.41 -8.04 17.00
C VAL A 126 17.05 -7.24 15.87
N VAL A 127 17.31 -7.90 14.73
CA VAL A 127 17.78 -7.25 13.50
C VAL A 127 16.61 -6.52 12.84
N LEU A 128 16.84 -5.30 12.33
CA LEU A 128 15.78 -4.44 11.79
C LEU A 128 15.00 -5.12 10.66
N MET A 129 15.67 -5.89 9.79
CA MET A 129 15.02 -6.70 8.76
C MET A 129 13.91 -7.60 9.34
N ASN A 130 14.15 -8.25 10.48
CA ASN A 130 13.15 -9.14 11.08
C ASN A 130 11.89 -8.38 11.54
N LEU A 131 12.00 -7.08 11.85
CA LEU A 131 10.84 -6.26 12.17
C LEU A 131 9.96 -6.00 10.93
N GLY A 132 10.60 -5.79 9.79
CA GLY A 132 9.97 -5.52 8.48
C GLY A 132 9.42 -6.75 7.78
N THR A 133 9.90 -7.95 8.13
CA THR A 133 9.42 -9.24 7.59
C THR A 133 8.52 -9.99 8.56
N HIS A 134 8.15 -9.39 9.69
CA HIS A 134 7.33 -10.03 10.73
C HIS A 134 7.96 -11.29 11.35
N THR A 135 9.30 -11.39 11.39
CA THR A 135 10.04 -12.55 11.90
C THR A 135 10.85 -12.25 13.17
N ALA A 136 10.49 -11.20 13.91
CA ALA A 136 11.23 -10.75 15.09
C ALA A 136 11.23 -11.72 16.29
N GLY A 137 10.20 -12.57 16.42
CA GLY A 137 10.11 -13.51 17.54
C GLY A 137 8.77 -13.58 18.29
N GLY A 138 7.63 -13.27 17.64
CA GLY A 138 6.31 -13.47 18.27
C GLY A 138 5.75 -12.26 19.01
N PHE A 139 5.70 -11.11 18.34
CA PHE A 139 4.88 -10.00 18.81
C PHE A 139 3.38 -10.35 18.71
N PRO A 140 2.51 -9.80 19.57
CA PRO A 140 1.07 -9.83 19.36
C PRO A 140 0.69 -9.03 18.09
N LEU A 141 -0.51 -9.28 17.58
CA LEU A 141 -1.03 -8.59 16.39
C LEU A 141 -1.08 -7.06 16.59
N GLN A 142 -1.46 -6.60 17.78
CA GLN A 142 -1.65 -5.19 18.13
C GLN A 142 -0.74 -4.78 19.28
N VAL A 143 -0.39 -3.50 19.33
CA VAL A 143 0.15 -2.88 20.54
C VAL A 143 -0.91 -2.99 21.64
N PRO A 144 -0.58 -3.41 22.87
CA PRO A 144 -1.54 -3.46 23.97
C PRO A 144 -2.18 -2.09 24.24
N ASP A 145 -3.47 -2.09 24.59
CA ASP A 145 -4.24 -0.85 24.70
C ASP A 145 -3.73 0.08 25.80
N GLU A 146 -3.10 -0.43 26.85
CA GLU A 146 -2.49 0.35 27.93
C GLU A 146 -1.25 1.17 27.50
N VAL A 147 -0.65 0.83 26.36
CA VAL A 147 0.54 1.52 25.82
C VAL A 147 0.09 2.74 25.01
N LYS A 148 0.09 3.92 25.64
CA LYS A 148 -0.40 5.19 25.06
C LYS A 148 0.68 6.26 24.83
N THR A 149 1.89 6.04 25.34
CA THR A 149 2.98 7.03 25.32
C THR A 149 4.29 6.41 24.85
N GLU A 150 5.24 7.23 24.38
CA GLU A 150 6.59 6.77 24.03
C GLU A 150 7.28 6.06 25.21
N LYS A 151 7.13 6.59 26.43
CA LYS A 151 7.67 5.95 27.64
C LYS A 151 7.13 4.53 27.82
N GLN A 152 5.81 4.36 27.74
CA GLN A 152 5.17 3.04 27.86
C GLN A 152 5.56 2.13 26.70
N LEU A 153 5.74 2.66 25.49
CA LEU A 153 6.23 1.87 24.34
C LEU A 153 7.64 1.35 24.62
N MET A 154 8.53 2.19 25.13
CA MET A 154 9.88 1.80 25.48
C MET A 154 9.87 0.76 26.60
N GLU A 155 9.02 0.90 27.62
CA GLU A 155 8.83 -0.10 28.69
C GLU A 155 8.29 -1.43 28.15
N TYR A 156 7.29 -1.37 27.25
CA TYR A 156 6.73 -2.53 26.55
C TYR A 156 7.82 -3.29 25.79
N LEU A 157 8.57 -2.63 24.91
CA LEU A 157 9.67 -3.23 24.15
C LEU A 157 10.79 -3.76 25.06
N ALA A 158 11.06 -3.06 26.16
CA ALA A 158 12.04 -3.47 27.17
C ALA A 158 11.66 -4.76 27.90
N SER A 159 10.35 -5.01 28.06
CA SER A 159 9.80 -6.18 28.76
C SER A 159 9.48 -7.34 27.83
N TRP A 160 9.35 -7.08 26.52
CA TRP A 160 9.05 -8.08 25.52
C TRP A 160 10.11 -9.17 25.48
N LYS A 161 9.64 -10.42 25.42
CA LYS A 161 10.47 -11.62 25.28
C LYS A 161 10.01 -12.38 24.04
N PRO A 162 10.94 -12.85 23.19
CA PRO A 162 10.59 -13.63 22.03
C PRO A 162 10.01 -14.99 22.46
N SER A 163 8.95 -15.44 21.77
CA SER A 163 8.39 -16.78 21.91
C SER A 163 9.19 -17.85 21.16
N TYR A 164 10.00 -17.42 20.20
CA TYR A 164 10.86 -18.25 19.35
C TYR A 164 12.00 -17.39 18.79
N ALA A 165 13.06 -18.03 18.29
CA ALA A 165 14.21 -17.31 17.74
C ALA A 165 13.82 -16.46 16.52
N ALA A 166 14.41 -15.26 16.40
CA ALA A 166 14.21 -14.40 15.24
C ALA A 166 14.57 -15.13 13.94
N GLY A 167 13.81 -14.88 12.88
CA GLY A 167 13.98 -15.53 11.56
C GLY A 167 13.40 -16.94 11.44
N THR A 168 12.86 -17.54 12.51
CA THR A 168 12.33 -18.93 12.44
C THR A 168 10.84 -19.03 12.16
N HIS A 169 10.05 -18.03 12.56
CA HIS A 169 8.62 -17.97 12.31
C HIS A 169 8.20 -16.55 11.94
N ARG A 170 7.17 -16.46 11.11
CA ARG A 170 6.44 -15.24 10.80
C ARG A 170 5.21 -15.12 11.70
N THR A 171 5.09 -14.00 12.41
CA THR A 171 3.86 -13.57 13.08
C THR A 171 3.54 -12.15 12.66
N TYR A 172 2.51 -12.00 11.84
CA TYR A 172 2.05 -10.69 11.37
C TYR A 172 1.68 -9.79 12.56
N ALA A 173 2.41 -8.67 12.72
CA ALA A 173 2.32 -7.87 13.94
C ALA A 173 2.53 -6.38 13.65
N ASN A 174 1.55 -5.56 14.05
CA ASN A 174 1.65 -4.11 14.02
C ASN A 174 2.78 -3.55 14.91
N PRO A 175 3.00 -4.00 16.16
CA PRO A 175 4.13 -3.51 16.96
C PRO A 175 5.51 -3.81 16.34
N SER A 176 5.65 -4.90 15.56
CA SER A 176 6.90 -5.25 14.89
C SER A 176 7.29 -4.18 13.86
N ILE A 177 6.47 -3.98 12.84
CA ILE A 177 6.71 -2.97 11.79
C ILE A 177 6.58 -1.54 12.35
N GLY A 178 5.74 -1.32 13.34
CA GLY A 178 5.64 -0.03 14.03
C GLY A 178 6.95 0.35 14.71
N ALA A 179 7.60 -0.59 15.40
CA ALA A 179 8.91 -0.36 15.99
C ALA A 179 9.99 -0.08 14.93
N LEU A 180 9.92 -0.71 13.75
CA LEU A 180 10.81 -0.40 12.62
C LEU A 180 10.62 1.04 12.12
N GLY A 181 9.37 1.48 11.93
CA GLY A 181 9.07 2.86 11.52
C GLY A 181 9.54 3.89 12.56
N TYR A 182 9.34 3.60 13.85
CA TYR A 182 9.82 4.43 14.94
C TYR A 182 11.37 4.52 14.98
N ILE A 183 12.07 3.39 14.82
CA ILE A 183 13.55 3.36 14.73
C ILE A 183 14.03 4.14 13.50
N THR A 184 13.34 3.99 12.37
CA THR A 184 13.64 4.72 11.14
C THR A 184 13.56 6.23 11.36
N ALA A 185 12.47 6.71 11.96
CA ALA A 185 12.29 8.11 12.27
C ALA A 185 13.38 8.65 13.23
N LYS A 186 13.72 7.89 14.28
CA LYS A 186 14.85 8.22 15.19
C LYS A 186 16.18 8.33 14.44
N SER A 187 16.48 7.41 13.52
CA SER A 187 17.72 7.42 12.73
C SER A 187 17.83 8.64 11.80
N MET A 188 16.67 9.16 11.36
CA MET A 188 16.58 10.34 10.50
C MET A 188 16.43 11.65 11.31
N GLY A 189 16.29 11.56 12.64
CA GLY A 189 16.23 12.70 13.55
C GLY A 189 14.94 13.52 13.45
N LYS A 190 13.83 12.92 13.02
CA LYS A 190 12.53 13.60 12.82
C LYS A 190 11.37 12.74 13.33
N ASP A 191 10.20 13.35 13.45
CA ASP A 191 8.94 12.64 13.69
C ASP A 191 8.55 11.80 12.47
N PHE A 192 7.94 10.63 12.69
CA PHE A 192 7.55 9.72 11.62
C PHE A 192 6.50 10.34 10.69
N ALA A 193 5.45 10.96 11.24
CA ALA A 193 4.40 11.57 10.41
C ALA A 193 4.96 12.72 9.57
N ALA A 194 5.85 13.54 10.15
CA ALA A 194 6.54 14.59 9.40
C ALA A 194 7.43 14.05 8.27
N LEU A 195 8.18 12.96 8.49
CA LEU A 195 8.95 12.31 7.42
C LEU A 195 8.06 11.80 6.28
N MET A 196 6.88 11.31 6.61
CA MET A 196 5.92 10.84 5.62
C MET A 196 5.32 12.01 4.83
N GLU A 197 4.80 13.02 5.53
CA GLU A 197 4.03 14.12 4.95
C GLU A 197 4.90 15.19 4.28
N ASP A 198 6.09 15.47 4.83
CA ASP A 198 6.96 16.54 4.32
C ASP A 198 8.06 16.03 3.40
N GLN A 199 8.30 14.72 3.34
CA GLN A 199 9.40 14.15 2.56
C GLN A 199 8.96 12.98 1.67
N LEU A 200 8.45 11.88 2.20
CA LEU A 200 8.16 10.69 1.39
C LEU A 200 7.03 10.93 0.39
N PHE A 201 5.85 11.37 0.85
CA PHE A 201 4.70 11.58 -0.02
C PHE A 201 4.98 12.64 -1.11
N PRO A 202 5.58 13.81 -0.81
CA PRO A 202 5.97 14.77 -1.84
C PRO A 202 6.98 14.20 -2.84
N SER A 203 7.97 13.43 -2.38
CA SER A 203 8.99 12.83 -3.28
C SER A 203 8.40 11.77 -4.22
N LEU A 204 7.31 11.12 -3.82
CA LEU A 204 6.52 10.22 -4.66
C LEU A 204 5.49 10.97 -5.53
N GLY A 205 5.31 12.28 -5.34
CA GLY A 205 4.27 13.08 -5.98
C GLY A 205 2.85 12.76 -5.52
N LEU A 206 2.69 12.28 -4.29
CA LEU A 206 1.40 11.96 -3.67
C LEU A 206 0.85 13.20 -2.97
N THR A 207 -0.16 13.82 -3.54
CA THR A 207 -0.66 15.15 -3.10
C THR A 207 -1.95 15.09 -2.27
N SER A 208 -2.56 13.91 -2.19
CA SER A 208 -3.78 13.62 -1.45
C SER A 208 -3.61 12.35 -0.59
N THR A 209 -2.44 12.24 0.05
CA THR A 209 -2.07 11.15 0.95
C THR A 209 -1.59 11.74 2.27
N TYR A 210 -2.15 11.27 3.38
CA TYR A 210 -1.94 11.87 4.71
C TYR A 210 -1.87 10.80 5.81
N ILE A 211 -1.09 11.07 6.84
CA ILE A 211 -1.28 10.44 8.16
C ILE A 211 -2.38 11.22 8.90
N ASN A 212 -2.23 12.54 8.92
CA ASN A 212 -3.10 13.51 9.56
C ASN A 212 -3.87 14.29 8.48
N VAL A 213 -5.12 13.89 8.22
CA VAL A 213 -5.95 14.59 7.23
C VAL A 213 -6.15 16.05 7.67
N PRO A 214 -5.73 17.04 6.86
CA PRO A 214 -5.85 18.44 7.24
C PRO A 214 -7.32 18.88 7.23
N LYS A 215 -7.66 19.87 8.07
CA LYS A 215 -9.04 20.38 8.21
C LYS A 215 -9.68 20.76 6.87
N SER A 216 -8.90 21.34 5.95
CA SER A 216 -9.35 21.73 4.61
C SER A 216 -9.74 20.55 3.71
N ARG A 217 -9.26 19.34 4.00
CA ARG A 217 -9.52 18.11 3.23
C ARG A 217 -10.45 17.14 3.96
N MET A 218 -10.93 17.48 5.16
CA MET A 218 -11.83 16.60 5.92
C MET A 218 -13.13 16.28 5.21
N ALA A 219 -13.59 17.16 4.31
CA ALA A 219 -14.76 16.92 3.48
C ALA A 219 -14.54 15.79 2.46
N ASP A 220 -13.30 15.49 2.09
CA ASP A 220 -12.96 14.41 1.16
C ASP A 220 -12.71 13.08 1.89
N TYR A 221 -12.66 13.07 3.22
CA TYR A 221 -12.44 11.87 4.00
C TYR A 221 -13.74 11.06 4.08
N ALA A 222 -13.80 9.92 3.41
CA ALA A 222 -14.96 9.03 3.46
C ALA A 222 -15.35 8.65 4.91
N GLN A 223 -16.64 8.36 5.09
CA GLN A 223 -17.12 7.71 6.31
C GLN A 223 -16.98 6.20 6.13
N GLY A 224 -16.16 5.55 6.95
CA GLY A 224 -16.08 4.09 6.98
C GLY A 224 -17.26 3.46 7.70
N TYR A 225 -17.56 2.20 7.36
CA TYR A 225 -18.64 1.43 7.96
C TYR A 225 -18.15 0.05 8.41
N LYS A 226 -18.46 -0.32 9.65
CA LYS A 226 -18.19 -1.67 10.17
C LYS A 226 -18.98 -2.71 9.36
N ARG A 227 -18.64 -4.00 9.56
CA ARG A 227 -19.44 -5.11 9.03
C ARG A 227 -20.91 -5.05 9.46
N SER A 228 -21.18 -4.60 10.69
CA SER A 228 -22.52 -4.36 11.23
C SER A 228 -23.26 -3.19 10.58
N GLY A 229 -22.58 -2.34 9.80
CA GLY A 229 -23.16 -1.16 9.16
C GLY A 229 -23.04 0.14 9.96
N GLU A 230 -22.51 0.10 11.18
CA GLU A 230 -22.23 1.30 11.98
C GLU A 230 -21.09 2.14 11.41
N PRO A 231 -21.14 3.48 11.48
CA PRO A 231 -20.03 4.32 11.08
C PRO A 231 -18.80 4.08 11.98
N ALA A 232 -17.63 3.96 11.35
CA ALA A 232 -16.35 3.85 12.02
C ALA A 232 -15.24 4.49 11.18
N ARG A 233 -14.51 5.43 11.79
CA ARG A 233 -13.18 5.85 11.34
C ARG A 233 -12.15 5.35 12.32
N MET A 234 -10.90 5.19 11.88
CA MET A 234 -9.81 4.82 12.76
C MET A 234 -9.57 5.90 13.82
N THR A 235 -9.26 5.47 15.03
CA THR A 235 -8.75 6.35 16.08
C THR A 235 -7.23 6.22 16.13
N PRO A 236 -6.47 7.32 16.20
CA PRO A 236 -5.02 7.25 16.40
C PRO A 236 -4.66 6.48 17.68
N ALA A 237 -3.62 5.66 17.58
CA ALA A 237 -3.04 4.90 18.68
C ALA A 237 -1.51 4.84 18.55
N THR A 238 -0.82 4.38 19.59
CA THR A 238 0.63 4.19 19.57
C THR A 238 1.04 3.31 18.38
N LEU A 239 1.99 3.78 17.57
CA LEU A 239 2.47 3.16 16.34
C LEU A 239 1.42 3.00 15.21
N SER A 240 0.28 3.68 15.31
CA SER A 240 -0.76 3.61 14.27
C SER A 240 -0.30 4.23 12.95
N SER A 241 0.46 5.34 12.98
CA SER A 241 1.00 6.01 11.79
C SER A 241 1.85 5.08 10.93
N GLU A 242 2.72 4.31 11.58
CA GLU A 242 3.65 3.36 10.98
C GLU A 242 2.95 2.09 10.47
N ALA A 243 1.88 1.65 11.15
CA ALA A 243 1.28 0.35 10.91
C ALA A 243 0.00 0.39 10.06
N TYR A 244 -0.85 1.42 10.19
CA TYR A 244 -2.16 1.45 9.55
C TYR A 244 -2.79 2.85 9.39
N GLY A 245 -2.00 3.91 9.52
CA GLY A 245 -2.50 5.28 9.71
C GLY A 245 -2.71 6.10 8.44
N VAL A 246 -2.32 5.61 7.27
CA VAL A 246 -2.37 6.38 6.03
C VAL A 246 -3.79 6.42 5.47
N LYS A 247 -4.21 7.61 5.03
CA LYS A 247 -5.42 7.86 4.23
C LYS A 247 -4.95 8.35 2.86
N SER A 248 -5.55 7.84 1.80
CA SER A 248 -5.18 8.22 0.44
C SER A 248 -6.35 8.08 -0.52
N THR A 249 -6.19 8.65 -1.72
CA THR A 249 -7.12 8.50 -2.84
C THR A 249 -6.69 7.33 -3.73
N ALA A 250 -7.60 6.85 -4.58
CA ALA A 250 -7.25 5.82 -5.56
C ALA A 250 -6.21 6.34 -6.59
N GLY A 251 -6.24 7.63 -6.93
CA GLY A 251 -5.29 8.25 -7.85
C GLY A 251 -3.86 8.33 -7.31
N ASP A 252 -3.69 8.72 -6.05
CA ASP A 252 -2.37 8.70 -5.41
C ASP A 252 -1.87 7.26 -5.24
N MET A 253 -2.75 6.34 -4.84
CA MET A 253 -2.35 4.95 -4.66
C MET A 253 -1.94 4.28 -5.97
N ILE A 254 -2.63 4.53 -7.10
CA ILE A 254 -2.22 3.93 -8.37
C ILE A 254 -0.89 4.52 -8.86
N ARG A 255 -0.64 5.82 -8.61
CA ARG A 255 0.68 6.42 -8.82
C ARG A 255 1.77 5.77 -7.96
N PHE A 256 1.48 5.42 -6.71
CA PHE A 256 2.42 4.67 -5.88
C PHE A 256 2.68 3.25 -6.44
N ILE A 257 1.67 2.59 -7.00
CA ILE A 257 1.85 1.31 -7.70
C ILE A 257 2.68 1.46 -8.98
N ASP A 258 2.45 2.51 -9.78
CA ASP A 258 3.28 2.85 -10.94
C ASP A 258 4.75 3.07 -10.55
N ALA A 259 4.99 3.76 -9.43
CA ALA A 259 6.34 3.95 -8.89
C ALA A 259 7.01 2.61 -8.50
N ASN A 260 6.25 1.67 -7.92
CA ASN A 260 6.73 0.32 -7.62
C ASN A 260 7.05 -0.51 -8.88
N MET A 261 6.45 -0.19 -10.02
CA MET A 261 6.77 -0.81 -11.31
C MET A 261 7.78 -0.01 -12.14
N GLY A 262 8.37 1.06 -11.60
CA GLY A 262 9.32 1.91 -12.31
C GLY A 262 8.70 2.73 -13.46
N LEU A 263 7.38 2.98 -13.41
CA LEU A 263 6.63 3.74 -14.42
C LEU A 263 6.57 5.25 -14.13
N VAL A 264 7.12 5.68 -13.00
CA VAL A 264 7.21 7.07 -12.58
C VAL A 264 8.68 7.47 -12.50
N GLU A 265 9.02 8.62 -13.08
CA GLU A 265 10.34 9.21 -12.89
C GLU A 265 10.49 9.70 -11.44
N LEU A 266 11.50 9.18 -10.75
CA LEU A 266 11.81 9.48 -9.34
C LEU A 266 13.32 9.68 -9.18
N ASP A 267 13.72 10.35 -8.09
CA ASP A 267 15.11 10.40 -7.65
C ASP A 267 15.72 9.00 -7.57
N GLU A 268 17.00 8.87 -7.95
CA GLU A 268 17.69 7.57 -8.03
C GLU A 268 17.64 6.80 -6.71
N LYS A 269 17.82 7.48 -5.58
CA LYS A 269 17.84 6.83 -4.26
C LYS A 269 16.45 6.38 -3.85
N LEU A 270 15.42 7.16 -4.18
CA LEU A 270 14.04 6.77 -3.91
C LEU A 270 13.61 5.57 -4.78
N ARG A 271 13.98 5.57 -6.07
CA ARG A 271 13.78 4.43 -6.95
C ARG A 271 14.47 3.17 -6.41
N GLN A 272 15.74 3.28 -6.01
CA GLN A 272 16.47 2.16 -5.39
C GLN A 272 15.79 1.70 -4.10
N ALA A 273 15.34 2.62 -3.25
CA ALA A 273 14.66 2.30 -2.00
C ALA A 273 13.36 1.50 -2.25
N ILE A 274 12.57 1.89 -3.24
CA ILE A 274 11.36 1.18 -3.67
C ILE A 274 11.70 -0.23 -4.16
N THR A 275 12.65 -0.37 -5.10
CA THR A 275 13.10 -1.67 -5.62
C THR A 275 13.57 -2.59 -4.49
N ASN A 276 14.34 -2.07 -3.54
CA ASN A 276 14.80 -2.83 -2.38
C ASN A 276 13.65 -3.38 -1.52
N THR A 277 12.47 -2.75 -1.53
CA THR A 277 11.31 -3.28 -0.78
C THR A 277 10.77 -4.60 -1.34
N HIS A 278 11.13 -4.95 -2.58
CA HIS A 278 10.74 -6.20 -3.26
C HIS A 278 11.81 -7.31 -3.15
N THR A 279 12.82 -7.11 -2.29
CA THR A 279 13.80 -8.16 -1.98
C THR A 279 13.13 -9.26 -1.16
N GLY A 280 13.17 -10.51 -1.62
CA GLY A 280 12.56 -11.64 -0.93
C GLY A 280 13.47 -12.19 0.18
N TYR A 281 12.98 -12.20 1.42
CA TYR A 281 13.77 -12.62 2.59
C TYR A 281 13.40 -13.99 3.12
N PHE A 282 12.12 -14.36 3.05
CA PHE A 282 11.63 -15.61 3.63
C PHE A 282 10.64 -16.33 2.70
N ASP A 283 10.80 -17.64 2.60
CA ASP A 283 9.80 -18.56 2.06
C ASP A 283 8.75 -18.85 3.13
N VAL A 284 7.49 -18.60 2.78
CA VAL A 284 6.29 -18.82 3.58
C VAL A 284 5.30 -19.72 2.81
N GLY A 285 5.82 -20.82 2.26
CA GLY A 285 5.04 -21.76 1.46
C GLY A 285 4.91 -21.28 0.01
N ALA A 286 3.71 -20.87 -0.40
CA ALA A 286 3.49 -20.35 -1.75
C ALA A 286 3.79 -18.84 -1.88
N MET A 287 3.97 -18.16 -0.73
CA MET A 287 4.27 -16.73 -0.65
C MET A 287 5.76 -16.54 -0.31
N THR A 288 6.40 -15.58 -0.97
CA THR A 288 7.69 -15.03 -0.53
C THR A 288 7.44 -13.72 0.21
N GLN A 289 7.98 -13.61 1.42
CA GLN A 289 7.89 -12.41 2.24
C GLN A 289 9.07 -11.50 1.92
N ASP A 290 8.73 -10.33 1.38
CA ASP A 290 9.68 -9.24 1.13
C ASP A 290 9.70 -8.30 2.34
N LEU A 291 10.14 -7.05 2.17
CA LEU A 291 9.86 -6.01 3.17
C LEU A 291 8.38 -5.62 3.07
N ILE A 292 7.55 -6.21 3.94
CA ILE A 292 6.09 -6.03 4.02
C ILE A 292 5.29 -6.46 2.79
N TRP A 293 5.76 -6.21 1.58
CA TRP A 293 5.21 -6.77 0.36
C TRP A 293 5.21 -8.30 0.43
N GLU A 294 4.18 -8.88 -0.16
CA GLU A 294 3.95 -10.32 -0.22
C GLU A 294 3.88 -10.67 -1.71
N GLN A 295 4.74 -11.58 -2.17
CA GLN A 295 4.86 -11.89 -3.59
C GLN A 295 4.69 -13.38 -3.90
N TYR A 296 4.24 -13.64 -5.12
CA TYR A 296 3.91 -14.97 -5.64
C TYR A 296 4.46 -15.10 -7.06
N SER A 297 5.03 -16.26 -7.41
CA SER A 297 5.45 -16.52 -8.79
C SER A 297 4.30 -16.30 -9.76
N TYR A 298 4.56 -15.60 -10.87
CA TYR A 298 3.58 -15.34 -11.90
C TYR A 298 3.71 -16.33 -13.08
N PRO A 299 2.61 -16.91 -13.61
CA PRO A 299 1.23 -16.68 -13.21
C PRO A 299 0.88 -17.36 -11.88
N ALA A 300 0.29 -16.59 -10.96
CA ALA A 300 -0.24 -17.11 -9.70
C ALA A 300 -1.67 -17.62 -9.90
N THR A 301 -2.08 -18.67 -9.18
CA THR A 301 -3.48 -19.13 -9.22
C THR A 301 -4.35 -18.34 -8.25
N LEU A 302 -5.63 -18.17 -8.57
CA LEU A 302 -6.59 -17.54 -7.66
C LEU A 302 -6.62 -18.21 -6.28
N THR A 303 -6.64 -19.55 -6.25
CA THR A 303 -6.63 -20.32 -4.98
C THR A 303 -5.39 -20.00 -4.16
N THR A 304 -4.20 -20.00 -4.77
CA THR A 304 -2.95 -19.64 -4.09
C THR A 304 -3.05 -18.23 -3.49
N LEU A 305 -3.52 -17.25 -4.26
CA LEU A 305 -3.62 -15.87 -3.79
C LEU A 305 -4.65 -15.73 -2.66
N MET A 306 -5.82 -16.39 -2.76
CA MET A 306 -6.86 -16.33 -1.74
C MET A 306 -6.40 -16.97 -0.42
N ASP A 307 -5.83 -18.18 -0.47
CA ASP A 307 -5.39 -18.91 0.72
C ASP A 307 -4.34 -18.10 1.50
N ASN A 308 -3.40 -17.49 0.77
CA ASN A 308 -2.28 -16.71 1.33
C ASN A 308 -2.61 -15.23 1.57
N ASN A 309 -3.86 -14.80 1.41
CA ASN A 309 -4.34 -13.49 1.86
C ASN A 309 -5.51 -13.60 2.85
N SER A 310 -5.91 -14.83 3.19
CA SER A 310 -6.98 -15.13 4.14
C SER A 310 -6.59 -14.82 5.58
N GLY A 311 -7.56 -14.92 6.49
CA GLY A 311 -7.32 -14.85 7.93
C GLY A 311 -6.35 -15.91 8.47
N ALA A 312 -6.08 -16.99 7.71
CA ALA A 312 -5.11 -18.01 8.10
C ALA A 312 -3.67 -17.44 8.21
N MET A 313 -3.35 -16.40 7.43
CA MET A 313 -2.03 -15.77 7.42
C MET A 313 -1.77 -14.85 8.63
N LEU A 314 -2.76 -14.68 9.50
CA LEU A 314 -2.58 -14.05 10.81
C LEU A 314 -2.04 -15.03 11.87
N LYS A 315 -2.06 -16.34 11.59
CA LYS A 315 -1.44 -17.35 12.45
C LYS A 315 0.08 -17.24 12.37
N THR A 316 0.74 -17.73 13.41
CA THR A 316 2.20 -17.91 13.40
C THR A 316 2.55 -19.06 12.45
N ILE A 317 3.45 -18.81 11.50
CA ILE A 317 3.84 -19.76 10.45
C ILE A 317 5.37 -19.95 10.51
N PRO A 318 5.89 -21.19 10.59
CA PRO A 318 7.32 -21.44 10.42
C PRO A 318 7.80 -20.96 9.05
N VAL A 319 8.98 -20.36 8.98
CA VAL A 319 9.52 -19.82 7.72
C VAL A 319 10.94 -20.31 7.47
N LYS A 320 11.36 -20.25 6.21
CA LYS A 320 12.74 -20.51 5.81
C LYS A 320 13.36 -19.23 5.27
N GLN A 321 14.43 -18.78 5.90
CA GLN A 321 15.20 -17.64 5.40
C GLN A 321 15.87 -17.99 4.07
N LEU A 322 15.82 -17.06 3.12
CA LEU A 322 16.52 -17.13 1.85
C LEU A 322 17.95 -16.60 2.06
N THR A 323 18.96 -17.39 1.68
CA THR A 323 20.38 -17.03 1.81
C THR A 323 21.14 -17.46 0.56
N PRO A 324 21.59 -16.53 -0.31
CA PRO A 324 21.33 -15.07 -0.23
C PRO A 324 19.85 -14.72 -0.32
N ALA A 325 19.49 -13.49 0.08
CA ALA A 325 18.14 -12.99 -0.16
C ALA A 325 17.82 -13.00 -1.67
N MET A 326 16.55 -13.18 -2.01
CA MET A 326 16.11 -13.17 -3.40
C MET A 326 16.10 -11.74 -3.91
N GLU A 327 16.82 -11.48 -5.00
CA GLU A 327 16.79 -10.20 -5.70
C GLU A 327 15.36 -9.87 -6.19
N PRO A 328 14.97 -8.59 -6.23
CA PRO A 328 13.74 -8.15 -6.88
C PRO A 328 13.59 -8.71 -8.30
N ARG A 329 12.37 -9.09 -8.66
CA ARG A 329 12.06 -9.72 -9.96
C ARG A 329 10.74 -9.20 -10.50
N ASP A 330 10.56 -9.31 -11.81
CA ASP A 330 9.39 -8.74 -12.49
C ASP A 330 8.27 -9.76 -12.75
N ASP A 331 8.60 -11.06 -12.78
CA ASP A 331 7.67 -12.16 -13.07
C ASP A 331 6.98 -12.70 -11.81
N VAL A 332 6.40 -11.76 -11.05
CA VAL A 332 5.69 -12.01 -9.78
C VAL A 332 4.42 -11.20 -9.69
N TRP A 333 3.44 -11.74 -8.96
CA TRP A 333 2.32 -10.98 -8.43
C TRP A 333 2.71 -10.46 -7.05
N ILE A 334 2.84 -9.14 -6.91
CA ILE A 334 3.15 -8.49 -5.63
C ILE A 334 1.87 -7.84 -5.12
N ASN A 335 1.55 -8.01 -3.83
CA ASN A 335 0.33 -7.45 -3.28
C ASN A 335 0.41 -7.03 -1.80
N LYS A 336 -0.62 -6.29 -1.38
CA LYS A 336 -0.88 -6.03 0.04
C LYS A 336 -2.37 -5.80 0.31
N THR A 337 -2.87 -6.47 1.35
CA THR A 337 -4.19 -6.19 1.95
C THR A 337 -4.10 -5.11 3.03
N GLY A 338 -5.18 -4.34 3.18
CA GLY A 338 -5.28 -3.29 4.20
C GLY A 338 -6.69 -3.17 4.77
N SER A 339 -6.84 -3.11 6.09
CA SER A 339 -8.16 -2.97 6.72
C SER A 339 -8.08 -2.09 7.96
N THR A 340 -9.15 -1.38 8.22
CA THR A 340 -9.47 -0.79 9.53
C THR A 340 -10.86 -1.29 9.97
N ASN A 341 -11.43 -0.72 11.03
CA ASN A 341 -12.79 -1.09 11.44
C ASN A 341 -13.85 -0.73 10.38
N GLY A 342 -13.63 0.35 9.64
CA GLY A 342 -14.59 0.89 8.68
C GLY A 342 -14.19 0.75 7.22
N PHE A 343 -13.00 0.26 6.91
CA PHE A 343 -12.45 0.28 5.55
C PHE A 343 -11.81 -1.05 5.17
N GLY A 344 -11.87 -1.34 3.88
CA GLY A 344 -11.23 -2.47 3.25
C GLY A 344 -10.51 -2.01 1.99
N ALA A 345 -9.23 -2.34 1.89
CA ALA A 345 -8.36 -1.96 0.79
C ALA A 345 -7.52 -3.15 0.32
N TYR A 346 -7.13 -3.10 -0.95
CA TYR A 346 -6.26 -4.07 -1.60
C TYR A 346 -5.46 -3.38 -2.70
N VAL A 347 -4.18 -3.72 -2.82
CA VAL A 347 -3.35 -3.34 -3.97
C VAL A 347 -2.61 -4.56 -4.48
N ALA A 348 -2.43 -4.64 -5.80
CA ALA A 348 -1.61 -5.66 -6.45
C ALA A 348 -1.02 -5.14 -7.75
N PHE A 349 0.11 -5.72 -8.16
CA PHE A 349 0.73 -5.42 -9.43
C PHE A 349 1.62 -6.56 -9.92
N VAL A 350 1.82 -6.61 -11.23
CA VAL A 350 2.67 -7.57 -11.94
C VAL A 350 3.64 -6.77 -12.80
N PRO A 351 4.89 -6.52 -12.34
CA PRO A 351 5.82 -5.63 -13.03
C PRO A 351 6.08 -6.03 -14.49
N LYS A 352 6.25 -7.33 -14.77
CA LYS A 352 6.45 -7.86 -16.12
C LYS A 352 5.32 -7.53 -17.09
N GLU A 353 4.09 -7.45 -16.60
CA GLU A 353 2.90 -7.11 -17.39
C GLU A 353 2.61 -5.61 -17.39
N ARG A 354 3.37 -4.81 -16.62
CA ARG A 354 3.15 -3.37 -16.41
C ARG A 354 1.69 -3.09 -16.04
N LEU A 355 1.16 -3.93 -15.16
CA LEU A 355 -0.26 -3.97 -14.83
C LEU A 355 -0.42 -3.91 -13.30
N GLY A 356 -1.29 -3.03 -12.83
CA GLY A 356 -1.53 -2.85 -11.40
C GLY A 356 -2.95 -2.42 -11.10
N ILE A 357 -3.37 -2.65 -9.85
CA ILE A 357 -4.70 -2.34 -9.38
C ILE A 357 -4.68 -1.87 -7.93
N VAL A 358 -5.59 -0.93 -7.64
CA VAL A 358 -5.93 -0.45 -6.31
C VAL A 358 -7.45 -0.58 -6.13
N ILE A 359 -7.89 -1.15 -5.02
CA ILE A 359 -9.30 -1.24 -4.63
C ILE A 359 -9.42 -0.63 -3.23
N LEU A 360 -10.18 0.44 -3.07
CA LEU A 360 -10.43 1.12 -1.79
C LEU A 360 -11.92 1.17 -1.51
N ALA A 361 -12.36 0.64 -0.37
CA ALA A 361 -13.77 0.60 0.01
C ALA A 361 -13.99 1.16 1.43
N ASN A 362 -15.10 1.89 1.62
CA ASN A 362 -15.51 2.39 2.93
C ASN A 362 -16.33 1.35 3.73
N LYS A 363 -15.97 0.07 3.59
CA LYS A 363 -16.44 -1.04 4.43
C LYS A 363 -15.36 -2.10 4.56
N ASN A 364 -15.16 -2.67 5.74
CA ASN A 364 -14.27 -3.82 5.91
C ASN A 364 -14.99 -5.14 5.53
N TYR A 365 -14.78 -5.59 4.30
CA TYR A 365 -15.28 -6.87 3.75
C TYR A 365 -14.13 -7.91 3.64
N PRO A 366 -14.40 -9.22 3.43
CA PRO A 366 -13.37 -10.26 3.43
C PRO A 366 -12.22 -10.02 2.45
N ASN A 367 -11.01 -10.47 2.80
CA ASN A 367 -9.81 -10.28 1.97
C ASN A 367 -9.91 -11.08 0.67
N GLU A 368 -10.48 -12.27 0.76
CA GLU A 368 -10.66 -13.25 -0.29
C GLU A 368 -11.47 -12.66 -1.47
N ASP A 369 -12.53 -11.91 -1.19
CA ASP A 369 -13.31 -11.23 -2.24
C ASP A 369 -12.54 -10.04 -2.85
N ARG A 370 -11.65 -9.36 -2.12
CA ARG A 370 -10.80 -8.29 -2.71
C ARG A 370 -9.79 -8.88 -3.68
N VAL A 371 -9.16 -9.98 -3.27
CA VAL A 371 -8.20 -10.73 -4.08
C VAL A 371 -8.88 -11.30 -5.32
N SER A 372 -10.06 -11.90 -5.16
CA SER A 372 -10.83 -12.45 -6.28
C SER A 372 -11.20 -11.37 -7.31
N ALA A 373 -11.69 -10.22 -6.84
CA ALA A 373 -12.00 -9.09 -7.73
C ALA A 373 -10.77 -8.61 -8.51
N ALA A 374 -9.65 -8.41 -7.81
CA ALA A 374 -8.42 -7.97 -8.44
C ALA A 374 -7.87 -9.00 -9.44
N TYR A 375 -7.88 -10.28 -9.08
CA TYR A 375 -7.48 -11.38 -9.96
C TYR A 375 -8.34 -11.43 -11.23
N GLN A 376 -9.67 -11.34 -11.08
CA GLN A 376 -10.59 -11.32 -12.22
C GLN A 376 -10.28 -10.14 -13.15
N ILE A 377 -10.19 -8.92 -12.60
CA ILE A 377 -9.93 -7.71 -13.38
C ILE A 377 -8.59 -7.82 -14.12
N LEU A 378 -7.50 -8.15 -13.43
CA LEU A 378 -6.18 -8.21 -14.06
C LEU A 378 -6.09 -9.32 -15.12
N THR A 379 -6.66 -10.49 -14.85
CA THR A 379 -6.64 -11.63 -15.79
C THR A 379 -7.48 -11.35 -17.03
N GLU A 380 -8.64 -10.71 -16.88
CA GLU A 380 -9.47 -10.31 -18.03
C GLU A 380 -8.78 -9.26 -18.89
N ILE A 381 -8.06 -8.30 -18.29
CA ILE A 381 -7.25 -7.31 -19.04
C ILE A 381 -6.16 -8.01 -19.85
N ILE A 382 -5.39 -8.91 -19.21
CA ILE A 382 -4.33 -9.68 -19.88
C ILE A 382 -4.89 -10.51 -21.03
N SER A 383 -6.03 -11.18 -20.82
CA SER A 383 -6.67 -12.02 -21.83
C SER A 383 -7.20 -11.23 -23.03
N ALA A 384 -7.36 -9.92 -22.88
CA ALA A 384 -7.92 -9.04 -23.88
C ALA A 384 -6.88 -8.13 -24.56
N ARG A 385 -5.59 -8.34 -24.28
CA ARG A 385 -4.43 -7.73 -24.94
C ARG A 385 -4.05 -8.42 -26.24
#